data_AF-A0A3D0KNR9-F1
#
_entry.id   AF-A0A3D0KNR9-F1
#
_cell.length_a   1.000
_cell.length_b   1.000
_cell.length_c   1.000
_cell.angle_alpha   90.00
_cell.angle_beta   90.00
_cell.angle_gamma   90.00
#
_symmetry.space_group_name_H-M   'P 1'
#
loop_
_entity.id
_entity.type
_entity.pdbx_description
1 polymer ?
#
loop_
_entity_poly.entity_id
_entity_poly.type
_entity_poly.pdbx_seq_one_letter_code
_entity_poly.pdbx_strand_id
1 'polypeptide(L)'
;MNCRIVFYSAKKTSYCEKALKKCVSGMGLNVKTAAYAVDGQTLGVQVIEAFADCDVVFVVGGLDFGDRRSVKTVISNAVKYIETDECKKLNNNLGNDGYLLRAGCQILVLLPDEPEQLEAVLSGCAADYLSAYAKSA
;
A
#
# COMPACT_ATOMS: atom_id res chain seq x y z
N MET A 1 -10.09 0.93 -12.05
CA MET A 1 -9.88 -0.12 -11.03
C MET A 1 -10.24 0.38 -9.64
N ASN A 2 -10.66 -0.51 -8.75
CA ASN A 2 -10.99 -0.14 -7.37
C ASN A 2 -9.76 -0.29 -6.48
N CYS A 3 -9.57 0.64 -5.55
CA CYS A 3 -8.52 0.56 -4.56
C CYS A 3 -9.01 0.93 -3.16
N ARG A 4 -8.35 0.40 -2.13
CA ARG A 4 -8.65 0.68 -0.73
C ARG A 4 -7.38 1.00 0.03
N ILE A 5 -7.50 1.91 1.00
CA ILE A 5 -6.42 2.28 1.92
C ILE A 5 -6.65 1.54 3.24
N VAL A 6 -5.62 0.88 3.76
CA VAL A 6 -5.59 0.28 5.09
C VAL A 6 -4.50 1.00 5.90
N PHE A 7 -4.90 1.76 6.90
CA PHE A 7 -3.97 2.40 7.82
C PHE A 7 -3.51 1.41 8.88
N TYR A 8 -2.21 1.19 8.98
CA TYR A 8 -1.62 0.27 9.94
C TYR A 8 -0.71 0.99 10.93
N SER A 9 -1.16 1.09 12.18
CA SER A 9 -0.44 1.83 13.24
C SER A 9 -0.02 3.25 12.84
N ALA A 10 -0.74 3.86 11.90
CA ALA A 10 -0.39 5.14 11.29
C ALA A 10 -0.87 6.32 12.14
N LYS A 11 -0.07 7.37 12.23
CA LYS A 11 -0.36 8.54 13.08
C LYS A 11 -1.08 9.68 12.36
N LYS A 12 -0.81 9.87 11.06
CA LYS A 12 -1.29 11.02 10.26
C LYS A 12 -2.30 10.61 9.19
N THR A 13 -3.26 9.75 9.56
CA THR A 13 -4.19 9.08 8.63
C THR A 13 -4.93 10.05 7.71
N SER A 14 -5.55 11.11 8.24
CA SER A 14 -6.28 12.10 7.43
C SER A 14 -5.41 12.86 6.43
N TYR A 15 -4.14 13.13 6.78
CA TYR A 15 -3.20 13.79 5.87
C TYR A 15 -2.70 12.83 4.79
N CYS A 16 -2.39 11.59 5.17
CA CYS A 16 -1.97 10.54 4.25
C CYS A 16 -3.09 10.18 3.26
N GLU A 17 -4.35 10.12 3.72
CA GLU A 17 -5.50 9.86 2.85
C GLU A 17 -5.63 10.94 1.77
N LYS A 18 -5.53 12.22 2.16
CA LYS A 18 -5.58 13.35 1.23
C LYS A 18 -4.42 13.31 0.23
N ALA A 19 -3.20 13.08 0.71
CA ALA A 19 -2.01 12.97 -0.12
C ALA A 19 -2.12 11.82 -1.12
N LEU A 20 -2.52 10.63 -0.66
CA LEU A 20 -2.70 9.46 -1.52
C LEU A 20 -3.79 9.70 -2.55
N LYS A 21 -4.96 10.21 -2.16
CA LYS A 21 -6.06 10.54 -3.10
C LYS A 21 -5.60 11.53 -4.17
N LYS A 22 -4.79 12.53 -3.80
CA LYS A 22 -4.19 13.47 -4.74
C LYS A 22 -3.21 12.77 -5.69
N CYS A 23 -2.33 11.90 -5.19
CA CYS A 23 -1.39 11.15 -6.03
C CYS A 23 -2.08 10.25 -7.04
N VAL A 24 -3.11 9.51 -6.62
CA VAL A 24 -3.81 8.56 -7.50
C VAL A 24 -4.89 9.22 -8.35
N SER A 25 -5.19 10.49 -8.10
CA SER A 25 -6.10 11.28 -8.93
C SER A 25 -5.53 11.41 -10.34
N GLY A 26 -6.26 10.87 -11.32
CA GLY A 26 -5.83 10.83 -12.72
C GLY A 26 -5.20 9.50 -13.18
N MET A 27 -4.98 8.54 -12.26
CA MET A 27 -4.49 7.20 -12.61
C MET A 27 -5.61 6.20 -12.95
N GLY A 28 -6.87 6.62 -12.96
CA GLY A 28 -8.02 5.71 -13.17
C GLY A 28 -8.32 4.80 -11.97
N LEU A 29 -7.78 5.13 -10.80
CA LEU A 29 -8.00 4.43 -9.54
C LEU A 29 -9.15 5.07 -8.75
N ASN A 30 -10.13 4.26 -8.36
CA ASN A 30 -11.25 4.67 -7.53
C ASN A 30 -10.98 4.27 -6.07
N VAL A 31 -10.72 5.26 -5.21
CA VAL A 31 -10.41 5.04 -3.80
C VAL A 31 -11.70 4.84 -2.99
N LYS A 32 -11.93 3.62 -2.53
CA LYS A 32 -13.01 3.26 -1.60
C LYS A 32 -12.69 3.71 -0.17
N THR A 33 -13.66 3.54 0.74
CA THR A 33 -13.52 3.85 2.17
C THR A 33 -12.30 3.17 2.78
N ALA A 34 -11.54 3.95 3.56
CA ALA A 34 -10.36 3.48 4.25
C ALA A 34 -10.72 2.55 5.43
N ALA A 35 -9.79 1.67 5.75
CA ALA A 35 -9.81 0.75 6.88
C ALA A 35 -8.65 1.05 7.85
N TYR A 36 -8.73 0.52 9.06
CA TYR A 36 -7.76 0.78 10.13
C TYR A 36 -7.40 -0.51 10.86
N ALA A 37 -6.11 -0.68 11.14
CA ALA A 37 -5.56 -1.81 11.88
C ALA A 37 -4.48 -1.32 12.86
N VAL A 38 -4.46 -1.92 14.06
CA VAL A 38 -3.51 -1.57 15.14
C VAL A 38 -2.55 -2.71 15.47
N ASP A 39 -2.80 -3.91 14.94
CA ASP A 39 -1.96 -5.09 15.11
C ASP A 39 -1.92 -5.93 13.83
N GLY A 40 -1.03 -6.94 13.78
CA GLY A 40 -0.84 -7.75 12.58
C GLY A 40 -2.06 -8.61 12.21
N GLN A 41 -2.88 -9.00 13.19
CA GLN A 41 -4.06 -9.82 12.94
C GLN A 41 -5.17 -9.00 12.28
N THR A 42 -5.48 -7.83 12.85
CA THR A 42 -6.42 -6.87 12.27
C THR A 42 -5.95 -6.38 10.91
N LEU A 43 -4.65 -6.18 10.71
CA LEU A 43 -4.09 -5.85 9.39
C LEU A 43 -4.40 -6.95 8.37
N GLY A 44 -4.17 -8.22 8.71
CA GLY A 44 -4.46 -9.34 7.82
C GLY A 44 -5.93 -9.39 7.39
N VAL A 45 -6.85 -9.24 8.36
CA VAL A 45 -8.30 -9.20 8.08
C VAL A 45 -8.64 -8.05 7.13
N GLN A 46 -8.18 -6.84 7.41
CA GLN A 46 -8.51 -5.67 6.60
C GLN A 46 -7.92 -5.74 5.19
N VAL A 47 -6.74 -6.33 5.02
CA VAL A 47 -6.14 -6.55 3.68
C VAL A 47 -6.92 -7.59 2.89
N ILE A 48 -7.35 -8.70 3.50
CA ILE A 48 -8.17 -9.72 2.84
C ILE A 48 -9.53 -9.15 2.43
N GLU A 49 -10.20 -8.45 3.34
CA GLU A 49 -11.49 -7.78 3.05
C GLU A 49 -11.35 -6.73 1.95
N ALA A 50 -10.23 -5.99 1.92
CA ALA A 50 -9.95 -5.05 0.85
C ALA A 50 -9.79 -5.73 -0.52
N PHE A 51 -9.08 -6.85 -0.57
CA PHE A 51 -8.89 -7.60 -1.82
C PHE A 51 -10.13 -8.34 -2.32
N ALA A 52 -11.17 -8.49 -1.50
CA ALA A 52 -12.44 -9.07 -1.93
C ALA A 52 -13.18 -8.19 -2.96
N ASP A 53 -12.95 -6.87 -2.95
CA ASP A 53 -13.65 -5.92 -3.82
C ASP A 53 -12.74 -4.85 -4.44
N CYS A 54 -11.42 -4.95 -4.25
CA CYS A 54 -10.42 -4.03 -4.80
C CYS A 54 -9.28 -4.79 -5.45
N ASP A 55 -8.75 -4.18 -6.52
CA ASP A 55 -7.61 -4.70 -7.27
C ASP A 55 -6.29 -4.19 -6.67
N VAL A 56 -6.30 -2.99 -6.07
CA VAL A 56 -5.13 -2.37 -5.44
C VAL A 56 -5.41 -2.06 -3.98
N VAL A 57 -4.52 -2.50 -3.08
CA VAL A 57 -4.60 -2.19 -1.65
C VAL A 57 -3.36 -1.44 -1.24
N PHE A 58 -3.56 -0.25 -0.66
CA PHE A 58 -2.49 0.56 -0.09
C PHE A 58 -2.46 0.35 1.42
N VAL A 59 -1.37 -0.17 1.96
CA VAL A 59 -1.14 -0.22 3.41
C VAL A 59 -0.22 0.95 3.79
N VAL A 60 -0.71 1.83 4.65
CA VAL A 60 0.00 3.03 5.08
C VAL A 60 0.41 2.89 6.54
N GLY A 61 1.71 2.94 6.83
CA GLY A 61 2.27 2.89 8.19
C GLY A 61 2.89 1.55 8.60
N GLY A 62 3.53 1.54 9.77
CA GLY A 62 4.19 0.37 10.35
C GLY A 62 5.51 -0.05 9.67
N LEU A 63 6.08 0.81 8.82
CA LEU A 63 7.38 0.58 8.16
C LEU A 63 8.59 0.89 9.07
N ASP A 64 8.39 1.75 10.06
CA ASP A 64 9.39 2.23 11.03
C ASP A 64 9.64 1.24 12.17
N PHE A 65 8.75 0.27 12.38
CA PHE A 65 8.99 -0.80 13.34
C PHE A 65 10.14 -1.71 12.90
N GLY A 66 11.14 -1.87 13.77
CA GLY A 66 12.27 -2.78 13.61
C GLY A 66 12.04 -4.19 14.15
N ASP A 67 10.82 -4.56 14.52
CA ASP A 67 10.47 -5.83 15.16
C ASP A 67 9.36 -6.59 14.42
N ARG A 68 8.74 -7.57 15.08
CA ARG A 68 7.69 -8.43 14.51
C ARG A 68 6.40 -7.68 14.13
N ARG A 69 6.23 -6.45 14.64
CA ARG A 69 5.12 -5.56 14.28
C ARG A 69 5.36 -4.84 12.95
N SER A 70 6.58 -4.89 12.40
CA SER A 70 6.85 -4.29 11.10
C SER A 70 5.90 -4.83 10.03
N VAL A 71 5.28 -3.95 9.27
CA VAL A 71 4.42 -4.34 8.15
C VAL A 71 5.18 -5.25 7.17
N LYS A 72 6.49 -5.02 7.00
CA LYS A 72 7.38 -5.89 6.21
C LYS A 72 7.37 -7.32 6.72
N THR A 73 7.51 -7.50 8.04
CA THR A 73 7.50 -8.82 8.68
C THR A 73 6.12 -9.48 8.62
N VAL A 74 5.06 -8.72 8.87
CA VAL A 74 3.68 -9.23 8.83
C VAL A 74 3.33 -9.72 7.43
N ILE A 75 3.54 -8.87 6.41
CA ILE A 75 3.23 -9.21 5.02
C ILE A 75 4.14 -10.33 4.51
N SER A 76 5.44 -10.29 4.79
CA SER A 76 6.38 -11.34 4.36
C SER A 76 5.99 -12.72 4.89
N ASN A 77 5.49 -12.81 6.13
CA ASN A 77 4.98 -14.07 6.67
C ASN A 77 3.67 -14.51 6.00
N ALA A 78 2.78 -13.56 5.68
CA ALA A 78 1.50 -13.85 5.02
C ALA A 78 1.69 -14.37 3.59
N VAL A 79 2.67 -13.82 2.86
CA VAL A 79 2.91 -14.16 1.45
C VAL A 79 3.98 -15.25 1.26
N LYS A 80 4.51 -15.83 2.35
CA LYS A 80 5.62 -16.81 2.31
C LYS A 80 5.36 -18.01 1.39
N TYR A 81 4.09 -18.40 1.23
CA TYR A 81 3.67 -19.55 0.42
C TYR A 81 2.79 -19.14 -0.77
N ILE A 82 2.78 -17.86 -1.12
CA ILE A 82 2.03 -17.33 -2.26
C ILE A 82 3.03 -17.12 -3.41
N GLU A 83 2.68 -17.58 -4.61
CA GLU A 83 3.43 -17.22 -5.81
C GLU A 83 3.18 -15.75 -6.14
N THR A 84 4.25 -14.96 -6.13
CA THR A 84 4.21 -13.52 -6.40
C THR A 84 4.86 -13.26 -7.75
N ASP A 85 4.18 -12.54 -8.64
CA ASP A 85 4.72 -12.22 -9.97
C ASP A 85 5.83 -11.17 -9.88
N GLU A 86 5.63 -10.17 -9.03
CA GLU A 86 6.57 -9.05 -8.88
C GLU A 86 6.64 -8.60 -7.42
N CYS A 87 7.86 -8.37 -6.94
CA CYS A 87 8.14 -7.70 -5.67
C CYS A 87 9.17 -6.60 -5.93
N LYS A 88 8.78 -5.34 -5.72
CA LYS A 88 9.62 -4.16 -5.99
C LYS A 88 9.74 -3.29 -4.75
N LYS A 89 10.97 -2.87 -4.49
CA LYS A 89 11.25 -1.78 -3.55
C LYS A 89 11.02 -0.44 -4.26
N LEU A 90 10.26 0.45 -3.64
CA LEU A 90 9.99 1.80 -4.11
C LEU A 90 10.87 2.77 -3.32
N ASN A 91 11.99 3.16 -3.91
CA ASN A 91 13.00 3.97 -3.21
C ASN A 91 12.44 5.33 -2.78
N ASN A 92 12.80 5.76 -1.57
CA ASN A 92 12.40 7.04 -1.01
C ASN A 92 13.60 7.78 -0.41
N ASN A 93 13.86 8.99 -0.89
CA ASN A 93 14.97 9.82 -0.39
C ASN A 93 14.62 10.62 0.88
N LEU A 94 13.35 10.60 1.31
CA LEU A 94 12.85 11.37 2.46
C LEU A 94 12.69 10.52 3.74
N GLY A 95 12.95 9.21 3.69
CA GLY A 95 12.83 8.33 4.85
C GLY A 95 12.61 6.88 4.46
N ASN A 96 11.50 6.29 4.91
CA ASN A 96 11.22 4.89 4.69
C ASN A 96 10.84 4.63 3.23
N ASP A 97 11.51 3.65 2.62
CA ASP A 97 11.13 3.14 1.30
C ASP A 97 9.73 2.50 1.32
N GLY A 98 9.02 2.60 0.20
CA GLY A 98 7.81 1.84 -0.04
C GLY A 98 8.10 0.47 -0.66
N TYR A 99 7.06 -0.34 -0.79
CA TYR A 99 7.15 -1.66 -1.43
C TYR A 99 5.90 -1.92 -2.27
N LEU A 100 6.06 -2.62 -3.38
CA LEU A 100 4.98 -3.07 -4.23
C LEU A 100 5.09 -4.58 -4.40
N LEU A 101 3.98 -5.27 -4.21
CA LEU A 101 3.84 -6.70 -4.46
C LEU A 101 2.67 -6.92 -5.41
N ARG A 102 2.87 -7.72 -6.44
CA ARG A 102 1.81 -8.16 -7.36
C ARG A 102 1.65 -9.68 -7.29
N ALA A 103 0.40 -10.12 -7.25
CA ALA A 103 0.00 -11.51 -7.39
C ALA A 103 -1.26 -11.57 -8.26
N GLY A 104 -1.14 -12.11 -9.47
CA GLY A 104 -2.16 -12.13 -10.51
C GLY A 104 -2.68 -10.73 -10.83
N CYS A 105 -3.96 -10.55 -10.57
CA CYS A 105 -4.66 -9.29 -10.81
C CYS A 105 -4.60 -8.29 -9.64
N GLN A 106 -4.03 -8.70 -8.50
CA GLN A 106 -4.03 -7.94 -7.25
C GLN A 106 -2.67 -7.32 -6.96
N ILE A 107 -2.68 -6.07 -6.48
CA ILE A 107 -1.49 -5.30 -6.15
C ILE A 107 -1.59 -4.81 -4.70
N LEU A 108 -0.58 -5.12 -3.90
CA LEU A 108 -0.37 -4.59 -2.56
C LEU A 108 0.75 -3.55 -2.60
N VAL A 109 0.49 -2.35 -2.09
CA VAL A 109 1.48 -1.28 -2.00
C VAL A 109 1.65 -0.87 -0.54
N LEU A 110 2.87 -0.96 -0.02
CA LEU A 110 3.24 -0.54 1.32
C LEU A 110 3.85 0.86 1.28
N LEU A 111 3.31 1.78 2.09
CA LEU A 111 3.65 3.20 2.09
C LEU A 111 3.97 3.71 3.50
N PRO A 112 4.85 4.71 3.63
CA PRO A 112 5.10 5.39 4.91
C PRO A 112 3.88 6.20 5.35
N ASP A 113 3.74 6.44 6.66
CA ASP A 113 2.66 7.24 7.26
C ASP A 113 3.01 8.73 7.42
N GLU A 114 4.05 9.18 6.74
CA GLU A 114 4.39 10.58 6.57
C GLU A 114 3.94 11.05 5.17
N PRO A 115 3.04 12.06 5.05
CA PRO A 115 2.48 12.46 3.76
C PRO A 115 3.52 12.81 2.70
N GLU A 116 4.57 13.53 3.06
CA GLU A 116 5.65 13.93 2.14
C GLU A 116 6.43 12.71 1.62
N GLN A 117 6.72 11.75 2.51
CA GLN A 117 7.36 10.49 2.13
C GLN A 117 6.45 9.64 1.24
N LEU A 118 5.15 9.61 1.53
CA LEU A 118 4.15 8.89 0.74
C LEU A 118 4.06 9.48 -0.67
N GLU A 119 3.98 10.80 -0.79
CA GLU A 119 3.96 11.49 -2.08
C GLU A 119 5.27 11.24 -2.87
N ALA A 120 6.43 11.25 -2.21
CA ALA A 120 7.71 10.94 -2.83
C ALA A 120 7.78 9.51 -3.37
N VAL A 121 7.26 8.52 -2.63
CA VAL A 121 7.18 7.13 -3.09
C VAL A 121 6.25 6.99 -4.29
N LEU A 122 5.09 7.66 -4.26
CA LEU A 122 4.07 7.54 -5.31
C LEU A 122 4.36 8.37 -6.56
N SER A 123 5.13 9.44 -6.48
CA SER A 123 5.44 10.32 -7.63
C SER A 123 6.49 9.77 -8.60
N GLY A 124 7.14 8.65 -8.26
CA GLY A 124 8.14 7.99 -9.11
C GLY A 124 7.63 6.74 -9.82
N CYS A 125 8.45 5.69 -9.86
CA CYS A 125 8.15 4.43 -10.58
C CYS A 125 6.83 3.76 -10.17
N ALA A 126 6.31 4.04 -8.98
CA ALA A 126 5.02 3.52 -8.53
C ALA A 126 3.85 4.09 -9.33
N ALA A 127 3.84 5.40 -9.62
CA ALA A 127 2.81 6.05 -10.43
C ALA A 127 2.73 5.44 -11.83
N ASP A 128 3.88 5.30 -12.49
CA ASP A 128 3.97 4.77 -13.85
C ASP A 128 3.49 3.32 -13.90
N TYR A 129 3.88 2.51 -12.91
CA TYR A 129 3.46 1.11 -12.79
C TYR A 129 1.94 1.00 -12.62
N LEU A 130 1.37 1.71 -11.64
CA LEU A 130 -0.06 1.69 -11.35
C LEU A 130 -0.88 2.24 -12.51
N SER A 131 -0.41 3.28 -13.19
CA SER A 131 -1.08 3.87 -14.35
C SER A 131 -1.05 2.97 -15.59
N ALA A 132 0.07 2.28 -15.84
CA ALA A 132 0.16 1.31 -16.93
C ALA A 132 -0.75 0.10 -16.66
N TYR A 133 -0.80 -0.35 -15.41
CA TYR A 133 -1.66 -1.45 -15.00
C TYR A 133 -3.15 -1.09 -15.10
N ALA A 134 -3.54 0.10 -14.64
CA ALA A 134 -4.92 0.57 -14.72
C ALA A 134 -5.45 0.79 -16.15
N LYS A 135 -4.57 0.85 -17.15
CA LYS A 135 -4.93 0.93 -18.57
C LYS A 135 -4.99 -0.43 -19.26
N SER A 136 -4.39 -1.45 -18.67
CA SER A 136 -4.29 -2.81 -19.25
C SER A 136 -5.29 -3.79 -18.64
N ALA A 137 -5.92 -3.42 -17.52
CA ALA A 137 -7.07 -4.09 -16.90
C ALA A 137 -8.39 -3.51 -17.40
#